data_AF-A0A8J3Q3P9-F1
#
_entry.id   AF-A0A8J3Q3P9-F1
#
_cell.length_a   1.000
_cell.length_b   1.000
_cell.length_c   1.000
_cell.angle_alpha   90.00
_cell.angle_beta   90.00
_cell.angle_gamma   90.00
#
_symmetry.space_group_name_H-M   'P 1'
#
loop_
_entity.id
_entity.type
_entity.pdbx_description
1 polymer ?
#
loop_
_entity_poly.entity_id
_entity_poly.type
_entity_poly.pdbx_seq_one_letter_code
_entity_poly.pdbx_strand_id
1 'polypeptide(L)'
;MRVDAERNRERIVAAARDAFCEHGLDVPVDEIARRAGVGVGALYRRYPNREGLIAAAFEAKMASYAGAVRKALADPDPWSGFCDYVKDVCAMQAADRGFTDVLTMTFPAAKRFEADRDRAFADFAVLLSETKTSFLPPIGGML
;
A
#
# COMPACT_ATOMS: atom_id res chain seq x y z
N MET A 1 -30.11 7.76 -5.20
CA MET A 1 -29.72 6.70 -4.24
C MET A 1 -28.40 5.99 -4.54
N ARG A 2 -28.14 5.42 -5.74
CA ARG A 2 -26.79 4.84 -6.04
C ARG A 2 -25.68 5.89 -6.16
N VAL A 3 -25.97 7.03 -6.80
CA VAL A 3 -25.02 8.14 -6.95
C VAL A 3 -24.62 8.75 -5.60
N ASP A 4 -25.59 8.89 -4.68
CA ASP A 4 -25.34 9.43 -3.34
C ASP A 4 -24.50 8.47 -2.49
N ALA A 5 -24.77 7.16 -2.60
CA ALA A 5 -23.98 6.14 -1.91
C ALA A 5 -22.52 6.09 -2.41
N GLU A 6 -22.30 6.29 -3.71
CA GLU A 6 -20.97 6.32 -4.30
C GLU A 6 -20.18 7.58 -3.90
N ARG A 7 -20.81 8.76 -3.98
CA ARG A 7 -20.21 10.00 -3.45
C ARG A 7 -19.88 9.90 -1.96
N ASN A 8 -20.75 9.23 -1.19
CA ASN A 8 -20.50 9.01 0.23
C ASN A 8 -19.28 8.10 0.45
N ARG A 9 -19.11 7.07 -0.38
CA ARG A 9 -17.93 6.20 -0.36
C ARG A 9 -16.67 6.98 -0.66
N GLU A 10 -16.65 7.78 -1.73
CA GLU A 10 -15.50 8.59 -2.12
C GLU A 10 -15.09 9.56 -1.00
N ARG A 11 -16.06 10.23 -0.37
CA ARG A 11 -15.81 11.12 0.78
C ARG A 11 -15.21 10.39 1.98
N ILE A 12 -15.72 9.20 2.31
CA ILE A 12 -15.20 8.39 3.42
C ILE A 12 -13.75 7.98 3.13
N VAL A 13 -13.47 7.47 1.92
CA VAL A 13 -12.13 7.02 1.52
C VAL A 13 -11.15 8.18 1.50
N ALA A 14 -11.53 9.34 0.96
CA ALA A 14 -10.69 10.53 0.95
C ALA A 14 -10.36 10.99 2.37
N ALA A 15 -11.38 11.14 3.23
CA ALA A 15 -11.18 11.55 4.62
C ALA A 15 -10.32 10.56 5.43
N ALA A 16 -10.51 9.25 5.20
CA ALA A 16 -9.70 8.22 5.84
C ALA A 16 -8.25 8.30 5.40
N ARG A 17 -7.99 8.41 4.09
CA ARG A 17 -6.65 8.54 3.53
C ARG A 17 -5.93 9.76 4.09
N ASP A 18 -6.59 10.92 4.11
CA ASP A 18 -5.98 12.16 4.58
C ASP A 18 -5.69 12.06 6.10
N ALA A 19 -6.61 11.51 6.89
CA ALA A 19 -6.41 11.30 8.31
C ALA A 19 -5.27 10.31 8.63
N PHE A 20 -5.20 9.18 7.92
CA PHE A 20 -4.13 8.21 8.09
C PHE A 20 -2.76 8.75 7.64
N CYS A 21 -2.74 9.59 6.61
CA CYS A 21 -1.51 10.26 6.16
C CYS A 21 -0.96 11.18 7.24
N GLU A 22 -1.82 11.97 7.89
CA GLU A 22 -1.44 12.94 8.93
C GLU A 22 -1.03 12.29 10.26
N HIS A 23 -1.75 11.24 10.66
CA HIS A 23 -1.71 10.75 12.05
C HIS A 23 -1.40 9.25 12.17
N GLY A 24 -1.15 8.53 11.07
CA GLY A 24 -0.98 7.09 11.07
C GLY A 24 -2.29 6.33 11.28
N LEU A 25 -2.21 5.01 11.48
CA LEU A 25 -3.39 4.14 11.59
C LEU A 25 -4.10 4.18 12.95
N ASP A 26 -3.80 5.12 13.85
CA ASP A 26 -4.43 5.23 15.17
C ASP A 26 -5.67 6.14 15.21
N VAL A 27 -6.00 6.83 14.12
CA VAL A 27 -7.10 7.82 14.10
C VAL A 27 -8.47 7.19 14.40
N PRO A 28 -9.26 7.71 15.36
CA PRO A 28 -10.60 7.19 15.64
C PRO A 28 -11.52 7.21 14.40
N VAL A 29 -12.34 6.17 14.23
CA VAL A 29 -13.30 6.09 13.11
C VAL A 29 -14.31 7.25 13.14
N ASP A 30 -14.67 7.71 14.34
CA ASP A 30 -15.58 8.84 14.52
C ASP A 30 -14.99 10.16 13.97
N GLU A 31 -13.68 10.36 14.12
CA GLU A 31 -12.98 11.52 13.55
C GLU A 31 -12.99 11.45 12.02
N ILE A 32 -12.80 10.26 11.45
CA ILE A 32 -12.90 10.04 10.00
C ILE A 32 -14.32 10.31 9.50
N ALA A 33 -15.35 9.83 10.22
CA ALA A 33 -16.74 10.07 9.87
C ALA A 33 -17.07 11.57 9.89
N ARG A 34 -16.58 12.30 10.91
CA ARG A 34 -16.71 13.75 11.04
C ARG A 34 -16.05 14.48 9.87
N ARG A 35 -14.80 14.15 9.53
CA ARG A 35 -14.07 14.71 8.37
C ARG A 35 -14.77 14.42 7.05
N ALA A 36 -15.31 13.22 6.88
CA ALA A 36 -16.08 12.84 5.71
C ALA A 36 -17.45 13.54 5.64
N GLY A 37 -17.93 14.14 6.75
CA GLY A 37 -19.25 14.74 6.87
C GLY A 37 -20.39 13.72 6.76
N VAL A 38 -20.19 12.55 7.36
CA VAL A 38 -21.14 11.41 7.33
C VAL A 38 -21.43 10.93 8.75
N GLY A 39 -22.59 10.32 8.97
CA GLY A 39 -22.87 9.67 10.25
C GLY A 39 -22.02 8.42 10.45
N VAL A 40 -21.56 8.17 11.68
CA VAL A 40 -20.76 6.99 12.05
C VAL A 40 -21.46 5.67 11.65
N GLY A 41 -22.77 5.57 11.85
CA GLY A 41 -23.55 4.41 11.41
C GLY A 41 -23.57 4.23 9.87
N ALA A 42 -23.48 5.30 9.09
CA ALA A 42 -23.36 5.21 7.64
C ALA A 42 -21.97 4.73 7.21
N LEU A 43 -20.92 5.17 7.92
CA LEU A 43 -19.56 4.66 7.72
C LEU A 43 -19.49 3.16 8.03
N TYR A 44 -19.96 2.72 9.21
CA TYR A 44 -19.93 1.30 9.58
C TYR A 44 -20.78 0.41 8.67
N ARG A 45 -21.91 0.90 8.16
CA ARG A 45 -22.67 0.17 7.13
C ARG A 45 -21.86 -0.08 5.86
N ARG A 46 -20.95 0.83 5.49
CA ARG A 46 -20.10 0.68 4.31
C ARG A 46 -18.81 -0.10 4.60
N TYR A 47 -18.21 0.16 5.76
CA TYR A 47 -16.97 -0.45 6.24
C TYR A 47 -17.24 -1.04 7.62
N PRO A 48 -17.71 -2.30 7.69
CA PRO A 48 -18.11 -2.92 8.96
C PRO A 48 -16.99 -3.05 9.99
N ASN A 49 -15.73 -3.02 9.52
CA ASN A 49 -14.55 -3.07 10.36
C ASN A 49 -13.49 -2.07 9.89
N ARG A 50 -12.56 -1.76 10.79
CA ARG A 50 -11.47 -0.81 10.57
C ARG A 50 -10.54 -1.24 9.44
N GLU A 51 -10.24 -2.52 9.35
CA GLU A 51 -9.35 -3.07 8.30
C GLU A 51 -9.91 -2.84 6.90
N GLY A 52 -11.23 -2.97 6.70
CA GLY A 52 -11.88 -2.69 5.43
C GLY A 52 -11.82 -1.21 5.05
N LEU A 53 -11.86 -0.30 6.02
CA LEU A 53 -11.66 1.13 5.79
C LEU A 53 -10.20 1.45 5.42
N ILE A 54 -9.24 0.85 6.14
CA ILE A 54 -7.81 0.97 5.85
C ILE A 54 -7.53 0.46 4.43
N ALA A 55 -8.00 -0.75 4.09
CA ALA A 55 -7.83 -1.34 2.77
C ALA A 55 -8.38 -0.43 1.66
N ALA A 56 -9.56 0.17 1.85
CA ALA A 56 -10.13 1.09 0.88
C ALA A 56 -9.35 2.42 0.77
N ALA A 57 -8.82 2.94 1.88
CA ALA A 57 -8.01 4.16 1.89
C ALA A 57 -6.66 3.97 1.18
N PHE A 58 -6.08 2.77 1.27
CA PHE A 58 -4.76 2.46 0.73
C PHE A 58 -4.79 1.67 -0.59
N GLU A 59 -5.96 1.33 -1.15
CA GLU A 59 -6.09 0.58 -2.40
C GLU A 59 -5.25 1.19 -3.53
N ALA A 60 -5.38 2.50 -3.75
CA ALA A 60 -4.62 3.21 -4.78
C ALA A 60 -3.11 3.22 -4.51
N LYS A 61 -2.69 3.36 -3.23
CA LYS A 61 -1.27 3.34 -2.86
C LYS A 61 -0.66 1.96 -3.02
N MET A 62 -1.40 0.90 -2.68
CA MET A 62 -0.95 -0.47 -2.89
C MET A 62 -0.82 -0.78 -4.39
N ALA A 63 -1.71 -0.23 -5.23
CA ALA A 63 -1.56 -0.32 -6.67
C ALA A 63 -0.30 0.41 -7.18
N SER A 64 0.04 1.58 -6.63
CA SER A 64 1.30 2.29 -6.92
C SER A 64 2.53 1.51 -6.46
N TYR A 65 2.48 0.90 -5.28
CA TYR A 65 3.55 0.05 -4.75
C TYR A 65 3.81 -1.16 -5.65
N ALA A 66 2.75 -1.90 -6.03
CA ALA A 66 2.87 -2.99 -7.00
C ALA A 66 3.35 -2.49 -8.38
N GLY A 67 2.98 -1.26 -8.76
CA GLY A 67 3.47 -0.60 -9.97
C GLY A 67 4.97 -0.31 -9.93
N ALA A 68 5.50 0.12 -8.79
CA ALA A 68 6.94 0.37 -8.60
C ALA A 68 7.75 -0.92 -8.79
N VAL A 69 7.27 -2.06 -8.28
CA VAL A 69 7.94 -3.35 -8.49
C VAL A 69 7.95 -3.73 -9.97
N ARG A 70 6.81 -3.62 -10.67
CA ARG A 70 6.74 -3.91 -12.11
C ARG A 70 7.63 -3.00 -12.95
N LYS A 71 7.72 -1.72 -12.59
CA LYS A 71 8.61 -0.75 -13.24
C LYS A 71 10.08 -1.18 -13.08
N ALA A 72 10.47 -1.60 -11.88
CA ALA A 72 11.82 -2.07 -11.60
C ALA A 72 12.19 -3.35 -12.34
N LEU A 73 11.26 -4.33 -12.42
CA LEU A 73 11.45 -5.56 -13.20
C LEU A 73 11.55 -5.31 -14.72
N ALA A 74 11.08 -4.16 -15.20
CA ALA A 74 11.19 -3.78 -16.60
C ALA A 74 12.50 -3.02 -16.92
N ASP A 75 13.32 -2.68 -15.92
CA ASP A 75 14.62 -2.04 -16.13
C ASP A 75 15.62 -3.06 -16.69
N PRO A 76 16.30 -2.78 -17.83
CA PRO A 76 17.33 -3.64 -18.38
C PRO A 76 18.51 -3.88 -17.44
N ASP A 77 18.78 -2.96 -16.49
CA ASP A 77 19.73 -3.15 -15.41
C ASP A 77 18.98 -3.46 -14.10
N PRO A 78 19.01 -4.73 -13.63
CA PRO A 78 18.32 -5.12 -12.40
C PRO A 78 18.73 -4.29 -11.17
N TRP A 79 19.98 -3.83 -11.12
CA TRP A 79 20.46 -3.04 -9.99
C TRP A 79 19.92 -1.61 -10.01
N SER A 80 19.92 -0.98 -11.19
CA SER A 80 19.23 0.30 -11.42
C SER A 80 17.76 0.20 -11.02
N GLY A 81 17.04 -0.80 -11.54
CA GLY A 81 15.63 -1.03 -11.24
C GLY A 81 15.38 -1.21 -9.74
N PHE A 82 16.20 -1.99 -9.05
CA PHE A 82 16.13 -2.15 -7.60
C PHE A 82 16.35 -0.84 -6.84
N CYS A 83 17.38 -0.08 -7.20
CA CYS A 83 17.69 1.20 -6.57
C CYS A 83 16.52 2.19 -6.74
N ASP A 84 15.92 2.25 -7.92
CA ASP A 84 14.77 3.11 -8.19
C ASP A 84 13.50 2.64 -7.48
N TYR A 85 13.27 1.34 -7.38
CA TYR A 85 12.21 0.79 -6.54
C TYR A 85 12.36 1.21 -5.08
N VAL A 86 13.55 1.07 -4.49
CA VAL A 86 13.81 1.47 -3.10
C VAL A 86 13.54 2.96 -2.91
N LYS A 87 14.00 3.82 -3.84
CA LYS A 87 13.71 5.26 -3.79
C LYS A 87 12.20 5.55 -3.86
N ASP A 88 11.49 4.91 -4.80
CA ASP A 88 10.04 5.10 -4.98
C ASP A 88 9.27 4.70 -3.71
N VAL A 89 9.61 3.55 -3.10
CA VAL A 89 8.98 3.08 -1.86
C VAL A 89 9.31 3.99 -0.67
N CYS A 90 10.58 4.38 -0.50
CA CYS A 90 10.97 5.31 0.55
C CYS A 90 10.27 6.67 0.41
N ALA A 91 10.08 7.17 -0.81
CA ALA A 91 9.31 8.39 -1.05
C ALA A 91 7.84 8.23 -0.69
N MET A 92 7.21 7.08 -1.00
CA MET A 92 5.84 6.79 -0.60
C MET A 92 5.67 6.76 0.94
N GLN A 93 6.62 6.16 1.66
CA GLN A 93 6.62 6.08 3.12
C GLN A 93 6.90 7.45 3.77
N ALA A 94 7.88 8.20 3.25
CA ALA A 94 8.22 9.52 3.77
C ALA A 94 7.06 10.53 3.64
N ALA A 95 6.24 10.37 2.60
CA ALA A 95 5.08 11.22 2.35
C ALA A 95 3.81 10.78 3.10
N ASP A 96 3.78 9.60 3.72
CA ASP A 96 2.57 9.06 4.37
C ASP A 96 2.91 8.11 5.53
N ARG A 97 2.58 8.58 6.74
CA ARG A 97 2.80 7.83 7.98
C ARG A 97 1.98 6.53 8.01
N GLY A 98 0.71 6.57 7.60
CA GLY A 98 -0.15 5.38 7.56
C GLY A 98 0.29 4.36 6.53
N PHE A 99 0.97 4.76 5.45
CA PHE A 99 1.54 3.81 4.50
C PHE A 99 2.74 3.05 5.07
N THR A 100 3.51 3.68 5.95
CA THR A 100 4.58 2.99 6.70
C THR A 100 4.01 1.88 7.58
N ASP A 101 2.91 2.16 8.30
CA ASP A 101 2.22 1.16 9.12
C ASP A 101 1.66 0.01 8.27
N VAL A 102 1.04 0.33 7.14
CA VAL A 102 0.47 -0.64 6.18
C VAL A 102 1.49 -1.67 5.70
N LEU A 103 2.73 -1.26 5.47
CA LEU A 103 3.79 -2.16 5.00
C LEU A 103 4.38 -3.06 6.10
N THR A 104 4.15 -2.74 7.38
CA THR A 104 4.75 -3.45 8.51
C THR A 104 3.74 -4.25 9.36
N MET A 105 2.44 -4.05 9.16
CA MET A 105 1.36 -4.74 9.89
C MET A 105 0.67 -5.83 9.06
N THR A 106 -0.33 -6.53 9.59
CA THR A 106 -1.19 -7.47 8.85
C THR A 106 -2.68 -7.15 9.09
N PHE A 107 -3.53 -7.41 8.09
CA PHE A 107 -4.96 -7.08 8.06
C PHE A 107 -5.80 -8.31 7.66
N PRO A 108 -5.97 -9.31 8.54
CA PRO A 108 -6.60 -10.59 8.19
C PRO A 108 -8.02 -10.51 7.62
N ALA A 109 -8.79 -9.47 8.00
CA ALA A 109 -10.14 -9.24 7.50
C ALA A 109 -10.15 -8.57 6.11
N ALA A 110 -9.03 -7.99 5.66
CA ALA A 110 -8.88 -7.33 4.36
C ALA A 110 -8.24 -8.24 3.29
N LYS A 111 -8.82 -9.42 3.06
CA LYS A 111 -8.25 -10.49 2.21
C LYS A 111 -7.71 -10.05 0.83
N ARG A 112 -8.41 -9.16 0.12
CA ARG A 112 -7.96 -8.69 -1.21
C ARG A 112 -6.72 -7.80 -1.09
N PHE A 113 -6.70 -6.94 -0.09
CA PHE A 113 -5.56 -6.06 0.19
C PHE A 113 -4.33 -6.87 0.60
N GLU A 114 -4.53 -7.90 1.42
CA GLU A 114 -3.50 -8.89 1.76
C GLU A 114 -2.97 -9.60 0.51
N ALA A 115 -3.86 -10.09 -0.37
CA ALA A 115 -3.44 -10.75 -1.61
C ALA A 115 -2.64 -9.82 -2.55
N ASP A 116 -3.02 -8.55 -2.66
CA ASP A 116 -2.28 -7.56 -3.46
C ASP A 116 -0.89 -7.28 -2.85
N ARG A 117 -0.79 -7.23 -1.51
CA ARG A 117 0.48 -7.08 -0.80
C ARG A 117 1.37 -8.30 -0.95
N ASP A 118 0.81 -9.51 -0.82
CA ASP A 118 1.53 -10.76 -0.99
C ASP A 118 2.09 -10.89 -2.41
N ARG A 119 1.30 -10.50 -3.42
CA ARG A 119 1.77 -10.45 -4.81
C ARG A 119 2.92 -9.46 -4.98
N ALA A 120 2.79 -8.25 -4.45
CA ALA A 120 3.85 -7.26 -4.55
C ALA A 120 5.12 -7.70 -3.81
N PHE A 121 5.00 -8.44 -2.70
CA PHE A 121 6.14 -9.05 -2.01
C PHE A 121 6.79 -10.16 -2.84
N ALA A 122 6.00 -11.02 -3.49
CA ALA A 122 6.52 -12.05 -4.40
C ALA A 122 7.29 -11.44 -5.58
N ASP A 123 6.74 -10.39 -6.20
CA ASP A 123 7.41 -9.68 -7.31
C ASP A 123 8.72 -9.02 -6.82
N PHE A 124 8.73 -8.46 -5.59
CA PHE A 124 9.94 -7.91 -4.98
C PHE A 124 11.00 -9.00 -4.72
N ALA A 125 10.60 -10.20 -4.29
CA ALA A 125 11.51 -11.31 -4.11
C ALA A 125 12.16 -11.75 -5.44
N VAL A 126 11.42 -11.68 -6.56
CA VAL A 126 11.98 -11.90 -7.91
C VAL A 126 13.02 -10.84 -8.24
N LEU A 127 12.70 -9.56 -8.05
CA LEU A 127 13.62 -8.45 -8.28
C LEU A 127 14.94 -8.62 -7.49
N LEU A 128 14.85 -9.07 -6.23
CA LEU A 128 16.01 -9.38 -5.39
C LEU A 128 16.85 -10.56 -5.92
N SER A 129 16.23 -11.53 -6.59
CA SER A 129 16.94 -12.68 -7.17
C SER A 129 17.71 -12.29 -8.45
N GLU A 130 17.13 -11.43 -9.28
CA GLU A 130 17.75 -10.94 -10.52
C GLU A 130 18.93 -10.01 -10.23
N THR A 131 18.82 -9.17 -9.19
CA THR A 131 19.92 -8.33 -8.72
C THR A 131 21.10 -9.14 -8.18
N LYS A 132 20.84 -10.21 -7.41
CA LYS A 132 21.91 -11.08 -6.89
C LYS A 132 22.73 -11.75 -7.99
N THR A 133 22.09 -12.10 -9.10
CA THR A 133 22.76 -12.72 -10.26
C THR A 133 23.73 -11.77 -10.94
N SER A 134 23.48 -10.46 -10.87
CA SER A 134 24.39 -9.43 -11.38
C SER A 134 25.52 -9.08 -10.40
N PHE A 135 25.41 -9.47 -9.11
CA PHE A 135 26.33 -9.08 -8.04
C PHE A 135 27.39 -10.14 -7.67
N LEU A 136 27.16 -11.44 -7.92
CA LEU A 136 28.11 -12.49 -7.54
C LEU A 136 28.89 -13.01 -8.76
N PRO A 137 30.21 -12.77 -8.88
CA PRO A 137 31.03 -13.60 -9.76
C PRO A 137 30.90 -15.08 -9.32
N PRO A 138 31.00 -16.05 -10.25
CA PRO A 138 30.94 -17.47 -9.88
C PRO A 138 32.03 -17.75 -8.84
N ILE A 139 31.62 -18.20 -7.66
CA ILE A 139 32.52 -18.72 -6.64
C ILE A 139 32.98 -20.09 -7.15
N GLY A 140 33.95 -20.10 -8.07
CA GLY A 140 34.36 -21.32 -8.75
C GLY A 140 35.48 -21.04 -9.75
N GLY A 141 36.66 -20.72 -9.24
CA GLY A 141 37.84 -20.49 -10.07
C GLY A 141 39.11 -20.15 -9.31
N MET A 142 39.38 -20.82 -8.19
CA MET A 142 40.71 -20.94 -7.59
C MET A 142 40.69 -22.09 -6.59
N LEU A 143 40.80 -23.31 -7.10
CA LEU A 143 41.55 -24.44 -6.54
C LEU A 143 41.84 -25.42 -7.67
#